data_AF-A0A3P7E0X1-F1
#
_entry.id   AF-A0A3P7E0X1-F1
#
_cell.length_a   1.000
_cell.length_b   1.000
_cell.length_c   1.000
_cell.angle_alpha   90.00
_cell.angle_beta   90.00
_cell.angle_gamma   90.00
#
_symmetry.space_group_name_H-M   'P 1'
#
loop_
_entity.id
_entity.type
_entity.pdbx_description
1 polymer ?
#
loop_
_entity_poly.entity_id
_entity_poly.type
_entity_poly.pdbx_seq_one_letter_code
_entity_poly.pdbx_strand_id
1 'polypeptide(L)'
;MFIREKQCHGPVDMDVLINGHHDHNDSNPEPATPYSECESEVNHQPLTHTQSTLRIILLVMALSLHAVFEGLSLGLVGGMREIMQIFFALLVHKTVIGFSLGVRLVKSALSLTTALVCSIIFAAQIIIGGFGGIAILDVVSRGSPLIAGTVSFIAQATACGTFLYITCFEILPHEFHQRQFRVAKLFSLIVGFVLIASLTALFPNGST
;
A
#
# COMPACT_ATOMS: atom_id res chain seq x y z
N MET A 1 24.36 2.38 1.29
CA MET A 1 25.54 1.79 0.64
C MET A 1 25.06 0.93 -0.52
N PHE A 2 24.82 1.54 -1.67
CA PHE A 2 24.71 0.92 -2.99
C PHE A 2 25.30 1.94 -3.96
N ILE A 3 26.19 1.44 -4.79
CA ILE A 3 27.19 2.19 -5.53
C ILE A 3 26.54 2.98 -6.66
N ARG A 4 27.03 4.22 -6.77
CA ARG A 4 26.76 5.24 -7.75
C ARG A 4 27.56 4.92 -9.02
N GLU A 5 26.88 4.52 -10.09
CA GLU A 5 27.45 4.51 -11.45
C GLU A 5 26.40 4.95 -12.48
N LYS A 6 26.46 6.24 -12.81
CA LYS A 6 26.05 6.78 -14.11
C LYS A 6 26.93 8.01 -14.37
N GLN A 7 28.14 7.77 -14.86
CA GLN A 7 28.84 8.73 -15.70
C GLN A 7 28.25 8.60 -17.11
N CYS A 8 27.37 9.54 -17.48
CA CYS A 8 27.11 9.83 -18.89
C CYS A 8 27.92 11.08 -19.20
N HIS A 9 29.11 10.87 -19.76
CA HIS A 9 30.04 11.92 -20.14
C HIS A 9 29.81 12.25 -21.61
N GLY A 10 29.43 13.51 -21.88
CA GLY A 10 29.88 14.36 -22.98
C GLY A 10 29.83 13.84 -24.44
N PRO A 11 29.13 14.55 -25.34
CA PRO A 11 29.02 14.18 -26.76
C PRO A 11 30.28 14.65 -27.52
N VAL A 12 30.97 13.75 -28.21
CA VAL A 12 32.00 14.11 -29.19
C VAL A 12 32.00 13.05 -30.28
N ASP A 13 31.99 13.52 -31.53
CA ASP A 13 32.42 12.80 -32.73
C ASP A 13 31.37 11.95 -33.48
N MET A 14 30.40 12.62 -34.11
CA MET A 14 29.66 12.06 -35.26
C MET A 14 29.62 13.00 -36.48
N ASP A 15 30.39 14.11 -36.47
CA ASP A 15 30.44 15.07 -37.58
C ASP A 15 31.66 14.88 -38.50
N VAL A 16 32.51 13.87 -38.27
CA VAL A 16 33.73 13.60 -39.05
C VAL A 16 33.50 12.63 -40.23
N LEU A 17 32.32 12.04 -40.37
CA LEU A 17 32.09 10.96 -41.35
C LEU A 17 31.43 11.35 -42.69
N ILE A 18 31.07 12.61 -42.94
CA ILE A 18 30.40 13.01 -44.19
C ILE A 18 30.94 14.35 -44.71
N ASN A 19 32.25 14.46 -44.93
CA ASN A 19 32.77 15.53 -45.79
C ASN A 19 34.13 15.17 -46.40
N GLY A 20 34.09 14.36 -47.46
CA GLY A 20 35.22 14.07 -48.32
C GLY A 20 34.87 14.35 -49.78
N HIS A 21 35.54 15.34 -50.38
CA HIS A 21 35.77 15.53 -51.82
C HIS A 21 34.55 15.83 -52.72
N HIS A 22 34.27 17.11 -52.98
CA HIS A 22 34.30 17.67 -54.35
C HIS A 22 34.10 19.21 -54.35
N ASP A 23 35.11 19.87 -54.90
CA ASP A 23 35.18 21.12 -55.67
C ASP A 23 34.12 22.24 -55.62
N HIS A 24 34.72 23.43 -55.54
CA HIS A 24 34.42 24.68 -56.22
C HIS A 24 33.32 25.64 -55.69
N ASN A 25 33.85 26.79 -55.28
CA ASN A 25 33.28 28.14 -55.44
C ASN A 25 32.23 28.58 -54.42
N ASP A 26 32.62 29.38 -53.42
CA ASP A 26 31.80 30.50 -52.94
C ASP A 26 32.58 31.50 -52.10
N SER A 27 32.29 32.78 -52.35
CA SER A 27 32.86 33.93 -51.65
C SER A 27 31.74 34.69 -50.94
N ASN A 28 32.03 35.01 -49.67
CA ASN A 28 31.37 35.93 -48.75
C ASN A 28 30.32 35.34 -47.74
N PRO A 29 30.57 35.42 -46.41
CA PRO A 29 29.71 34.88 -45.38
C PRO A 29 28.87 35.95 -44.65
N GLU A 30 27.58 35.68 -44.44
CA GLU A 30 26.77 36.30 -43.37
C GLU A 30 26.10 35.19 -42.54
N PRO A 31 26.28 35.15 -41.20
CA PRO A 31 25.65 34.14 -40.36
C PRO A 31 24.29 34.61 -39.85
N ALA A 32 23.21 34.07 -40.41
CA ALA A 32 21.86 34.21 -39.86
C ALA A 32 21.63 33.19 -38.73
N THR A 33 21.35 33.70 -37.53
CA THR A 33 21.06 32.99 -36.28
C THR A 33 19.79 32.13 -36.35
N PRO A 34 19.75 30.90 -35.77
CA PRO A 34 18.50 30.19 -35.56
C PRO A 34 17.80 30.74 -34.30
N TYR A 35 16.56 31.17 -34.50
CA TYR A 35 15.66 31.66 -33.47
C TYR A 35 15.38 30.59 -32.40
N SER A 36 15.41 31.03 -31.14
CA SER A 36 14.95 30.27 -29.98
C SER A 36 13.43 30.09 -30.00
N GLU A 37 12.96 28.89 -30.33
CA GLU A 37 11.64 28.40 -29.93
C GLU A 37 11.83 27.46 -28.73
N CYS A 38 12.05 28.06 -27.56
CA CYS A 38 11.90 27.38 -26.27
C CYS A 38 10.44 27.57 -25.82
N GLU A 39 9.51 26.94 -26.54
CA GLU A 39 8.10 26.92 -26.20
C GLU A 39 7.80 25.73 -25.26
N SER A 40 7.72 26.05 -23.97
CA SER A 40 6.64 25.63 -23.07
C SER A 40 6.06 24.20 -23.21
N GLU A 41 6.77 23.18 -22.70
CA GLU A 41 6.11 21.98 -22.18
C GLU A 41 6.14 22.00 -20.64
N VAL A 42 5.00 22.39 -20.08
CA VAL A 42 4.70 22.37 -18.64
C VAL A 42 4.96 20.96 -18.09
N ASN A 43 5.92 20.88 -17.17
CA ASN A 43 6.27 19.74 -16.32
C ASN A 43 5.03 19.03 -15.71
N HIS A 44 4.43 18.08 -16.44
CA HIS A 44 3.29 17.28 -15.99
C HIS A 44 3.67 15.99 -15.23
N GLN A 45 4.97 15.81 -14.88
CA GLN A 45 5.48 14.57 -14.27
C GLN A 45 5.65 14.50 -12.73
N PRO A 46 5.46 15.55 -11.88
CA PRO A 46 5.57 15.38 -10.43
C PRO A 46 4.28 14.86 -9.77
N LEU A 47 3.13 14.95 -10.45
CA LEU A 47 1.83 14.63 -9.84
C LEU A 47 1.61 13.13 -9.64
N THR A 48 2.11 12.28 -10.54
CA THR A 48 1.89 10.82 -10.50
C THR A 48 2.68 10.14 -9.38
N HIS A 49 3.91 10.61 -9.13
CA HIS A 49 4.77 10.07 -8.07
C HIS A 49 4.18 10.36 -6.68
N THR A 50 3.78 11.62 -6.45
CA THR A 50 3.15 12.03 -5.18
C THR A 50 1.84 11.27 -4.93
N GLN A 51 1.00 11.07 -5.96
CA GLN A 51 -0.24 10.30 -5.84
C GLN A 51 0.02 8.82 -5.45
N SER A 52 1.09 8.21 -5.96
CA SER A 52 1.46 6.85 -5.58
C SER A 52 1.92 6.77 -4.12
N THR A 53 2.81 7.68 -3.71
CA THR A 53 3.34 7.72 -2.34
C THR A 53 2.23 7.99 -1.31
N LEU A 54 1.35 8.96 -1.56
CA LEU A 54 0.22 9.25 -0.66
C LEU A 54 -0.68 8.03 -0.48
N ARG A 55 -0.92 7.27 -1.55
CA ARG A 55 -1.70 6.04 -1.51
C ARG A 55 -1.10 5.00 -0.58
N ILE A 56 0.21 4.81 -0.65
CA ILE A 56 0.89 3.85 0.21
C ILE A 56 0.90 4.31 1.66
N ILE A 57 1.05 5.61 1.91
CA ILE A 57 0.97 6.18 3.25
C ILE A 57 -0.44 5.97 3.82
N LEU A 58 -1.49 6.34 3.08
CA LEU A 58 -2.88 6.13 3.50
C LEU A 58 -3.17 4.65 3.75
N LEU A 59 -2.69 3.77 2.88
CA LEU A 59 -2.82 2.33 3.05
C LEU A 59 -2.09 1.81 4.30
N VAL A 60 -0.85 2.21 4.56
CA VAL A 60 -0.11 1.83 5.77
C VAL A 60 -0.82 2.35 7.03
N MET A 61 -1.27 3.61 7.01
CA MET A 61 -1.98 4.24 8.12
C MET A 61 -3.29 3.53 8.42
N ALA A 62 -4.07 3.24 7.38
CA ALA A 62 -5.39 2.65 7.54
C ALA A 62 -5.30 1.16 7.93
N LEU A 63 -4.36 0.39 7.37
CA LEU A 63 -4.06 -0.98 7.83
C LEU A 63 -3.52 -1.00 9.26
N SER A 64 -2.74 0.02 9.65
CA SER A 64 -2.27 0.17 11.03
C SER A 64 -3.42 0.42 11.99
N LEU A 65 -4.31 1.37 11.69
CA LEU A 65 -5.51 1.63 12.51
C LEU A 65 -6.42 0.40 12.61
N HIS A 66 -6.63 -0.31 11.50
CA HIS A 66 -7.35 -1.57 11.50
C HIS A 66 -6.73 -2.58 12.48
N ALA A 67 -5.41 -2.77 12.42
CA ALA A 67 -4.70 -3.68 13.32
C ALA A 67 -4.71 -3.24 14.79
N VAL A 68 -4.81 -1.94 15.10
CA VAL A 68 -5.00 -1.44 16.47
C VAL A 68 -6.37 -1.87 16.99
N PHE A 69 -7.44 -1.67 16.21
CA PHE A 69 -8.79 -2.04 16.63
C PHE A 69 -9.00 -3.55 16.75
N GLU A 70 -8.38 -4.34 15.87
CA GLU A 70 -8.34 -5.81 16.01
C GLU A 70 -7.64 -6.24 17.30
N GLY A 71 -6.49 -5.63 17.61
CA GLY A 71 -5.77 -5.89 18.87
C GLY A 71 -6.60 -5.47 20.08
N LEU A 72 -7.29 -4.34 20.00
CA LEU A 72 -8.17 -3.85 21.06
C LEU A 72 -9.29 -4.86 21.36
N SER A 73 -9.91 -5.39 20.31
CA SER A 73 -10.94 -6.41 20.43
C SER A 73 -10.39 -7.70 21.03
N LEU A 74 -9.21 -8.17 20.58
CA LEU A 74 -8.53 -9.35 21.16
C LEU A 74 -8.28 -9.18 22.66
N GLY A 75 -7.80 -8.01 23.09
CA GLY A 75 -7.50 -7.72 24.50
C GLY A 75 -8.74 -7.61 25.41
N LEU A 76 -9.94 -7.47 24.84
CA LEU A 76 -11.21 -7.42 25.56
C LEU A 76 -11.86 -8.80 25.74
N VAL A 77 -11.28 -9.86 25.17
CA VAL A 77 -11.76 -11.24 25.33
C VAL A 77 -11.22 -11.81 26.64
N GLY A 78 -12.10 -12.27 27.53
CA GLY A 78 -11.71 -12.76 28.86
C GLY A 78 -11.30 -14.24 28.92
N GLY A 79 -11.64 -15.03 27.91
CA GLY A 79 -11.44 -16.48 27.92
C GLY A 79 -10.19 -16.93 27.16
N MET A 80 -9.34 -17.74 27.79
CA MET A 80 -8.06 -18.16 27.18
C MET A 80 -8.24 -19.01 25.91
N ARG A 81 -9.30 -19.84 25.85
CA ARG A 81 -9.57 -20.65 24.64
C ARG A 81 -9.98 -19.76 23.47
N GLU A 82 -10.84 -18.79 23.76
CA GLU A 82 -11.39 -17.80 22.85
C GLU A 82 -10.26 -16.88 22.34
N ILE A 83 -9.38 -16.40 23.23
CA ILE A 83 -8.18 -15.64 22.88
C ILE A 83 -7.30 -16.45 21.92
N MET A 84 -7.02 -17.72 22.22
CA MET A 84 -6.16 -18.54 21.36
C MET A 84 -6.78 -18.78 19.98
N GLN A 85 -8.09 -19.05 19.92
CA GLN A 85 -8.81 -19.18 18.65
C GLN A 85 -8.72 -17.90 17.81
N ILE A 86 -9.02 -16.74 18.42
CA ILE A 86 -8.96 -15.45 17.74
C ILE A 86 -7.53 -15.09 17.36
N PHE A 87 -6.54 -15.38 18.21
CA PHE A 87 -5.13 -15.13 17.94
C PHE A 87 -4.63 -15.90 16.71
N PHE A 88 -4.92 -17.19 16.60
CA PHE A 88 -4.53 -17.96 15.42
C PHE A 88 -5.26 -17.50 14.15
N ALA A 89 -6.55 -17.15 14.26
CA ALA A 89 -7.30 -16.58 13.14
C ALA A 89 -6.68 -15.24 12.67
N LEU A 90 -6.37 -14.35 13.60
CA LEU A 90 -5.69 -13.07 13.34
C LEU A 90 -4.28 -13.27 12.78
N LEU A 91 -3.53 -14.28 13.24
CA LEU A 91 -2.20 -14.56 12.72
C LEU A 91 -2.25 -14.92 11.23
N VAL A 92 -3.14 -15.83 10.83
CA VAL A 92 -3.32 -16.20 9.42
C VAL A 92 -3.79 -14.99 8.61
N HIS A 93 -4.77 -14.24 9.10
CA HIS A 93 -5.28 -13.05 8.41
C HIS A 93 -4.22 -11.96 8.24
N LYS A 94 -3.47 -11.66 9.30
CA LYS A 94 -2.47 -10.59 9.35
C LYS A 94 -1.23 -10.92 8.51
N THR A 95 -0.86 -12.19 8.37
CA THR A 95 0.23 -12.60 7.47
C THR A 95 -0.13 -12.35 6.00
N VAL A 96 -1.36 -12.67 5.59
CA VAL A 96 -1.85 -12.40 4.22
C VAL A 96 -1.89 -10.90 3.94
N ILE A 97 -2.43 -10.10 4.86
CA ILE A 97 -2.45 -8.64 4.74
C ILE A 97 -1.04 -8.06 4.74
N GLY A 98 -0.17 -8.49 5.65
CA GLY A 98 1.20 -8.04 5.77
C GLY A 98 2.04 -8.36 4.52
N PHE A 99 1.84 -9.53 3.92
CA PHE A 99 2.46 -9.90 2.66
C PHE A 99 1.99 -9.00 1.51
N SER A 100 0.68 -8.76 1.40
CA SER A 100 0.09 -7.85 0.41
C SER A 100 0.63 -6.42 0.56
N LEU A 101 0.72 -5.93 1.80
CA LEU A 101 1.35 -4.65 2.12
C LEU A 101 2.83 -4.64 1.69
N GLY A 102 3.58 -5.70 2.00
CA GLY A 102 4.99 -5.85 1.61
C GLY A 102 5.18 -5.74 0.09
N VAL A 103 4.35 -6.42 -0.70
CA VAL A 103 4.38 -6.32 -2.17
C VAL A 103 4.10 -4.88 -2.65
N ARG A 104 3.16 -4.17 -2.01
CA ARG A 104 2.86 -2.77 -2.33
C ARG A 104 4.00 -1.82 -1.99
N LEU A 105 4.67 -2.06 -0.86
CA LEU A 105 5.84 -1.30 -0.45
C LEU A 105 7.02 -1.53 -1.41
N VAL A 106 7.25 -2.76 -1.87
CA VAL A 106 8.31 -3.06 -2.85
C VAL A 106 8.01 -2.47 -4.23
N LYS A 107 6.74 -2.46 -4.65
CA LYS A 107 6.32 -1.81 -5.91
C LYS A 107 6.35 -0.28 -5.84
N SER A 108 6.47 0.28 -4.64
CA SER A 108 6.61 1.71 -4.46
C SER A 108 8.04 2.18 -4.65
N ALA A 109 8.22 3.43 -5.04
CA ALA A 109 9.53 4.07 -5.08
C ALA A 109 10.08 4.45 -3.68
N LEU A 110 9.66 3.76 -2.62
CA LEU A 110 10.15 3.97 -1.26
C LEU A 110 11.48 3.23 -1.05
N SER A 111 12.30 3.76 -0.14
CA SER A 111 13.52 3.06 0.28
C SER A 111 13.18 1.76 1.02
N LEU A 112 14.04 0.74 0.89
CA LEU A 112 13.89 -0.53 1.64
C LEU A 112 13.77 -0.28 3.15
N THR A 113 14.51 0.69 3.68
CA THR A 113 14.46 1.09 5.09
C THR A 113 13.08 1.60 5.46
N THR A 114 12.45 2.45 4.62
CA THR A 114 11.09 2.93 4.84
C THR A 114 10.09 1.77 4.81
N ALA A 115 10.21 0.85 3.86
CA ALA A 115 9.34 -0.33 3.77
C ALA A 115 9.44 -1.21 5.02
N LEU A 116 10.64 -1.43 5.55
CA LEU A 116 10.86 -2.17 6.79
C LEU A 116 10.26 -1.45 8.00
N VAL A 117 10.48 -0.13 8.12
CA VAL A 117 9.89 0.68 9.20
C VAL A 117 8.36 0.63 9.15
N CYS A 118 7.74 0.80 7.98
CA CYS A 118 6.29 0.66 7.82
C CYS A 118 5.79 -0.74 8.21
N SER A 119 6.54 -1.80 7.87
CA SER A 119 6.19 -3.17 8.23
C SER A 119 6.26 -3.42 9.74
N ILE A 120 7.29 -2.87 10.41
CA ILE A 120 7.43 -2.93 11.88
C ILE A 120 6.30 -2.16 12.56
N ILE A 121 5.98 -0.95 12.07
CA ILE A 121 4.87 -0.16 12.60
C ILE A 121 3.57 -0.96 12.48
N PHE A 122 3.25 -1.51 11.31
CA PHE A 122 2.07 -2.33 11.07
C PHE A 122 2.02 -3.57 11.98
N ALA A 123 3.15 -4.23 12.19
CA ALA A 123 3.24 -5.37 13.10
C ALA A 123 2.95 -4.95 14.56
N ALA A 124 3.58 -3.88 15.04
CA ALA A 124 3.46 -3.38 16.42
C ALA A 124 2.03 -2.98 16.81
N GLN A 125 1.17 -2.61 15.85
CA GLN A 125 -0.21 -2.18 16.13
C GLN A 125 -1.06 -3.21 16.86
N ILE A 126 -0.84 -4.52 16.62
CA ILE A 126 -1.61 -5.56 17.33
C ILE A 126 -1.22 -5.61 18.82
N ILE A 127 0.06 -5.36 19.12
CA ILE A 127 0.57 -5.33 20.49
C ILE A 127 0.00 -4.11 21.21
N ILE A 128 0.07 -2.93 20.56
CA ILE A 128 -0.49 -1.68 21.08
C ILE A 128 -2.00 -1.83 21.34
N GLY A 129 -2.74 -2.34 20.35
CA GLY A 129 -4.17 -2.62 20.48
C GLY A 129 -4.46 -3.62 21.60
N GLY A 130 -3.73 -4.75 21.64
CA GLY A 130 -3.89 -5.81 22.64
C GLY A 130 -3.69 -5.31 24.07
N PHE A 131 -2.59 -4.60 24.33
CA PHE A 131 -2.36 -3.98 25.64
C PHE A 131 -3.40 -2.91 25.96
N GLY A 132 -3.80 -2.11 24.96
CA GLY A 132 -4.90 -1.17 25.12
C GLY A 132 -6.21 -1.87 25.51
N GLY A 133 -6.51 -3.01 24.90
CA GLY A 133 -7.71 -3.80 25.18
C GLY A 133 -7.70 -4.36 26.59
N ILE A 134 -6.55 -4.89 27.03
CA ILE A 134 -6.34 -5.38 28.41
C ILE A 134 -6.45 -4.24 29.42
N ALA A 135 -5.90 -3.07 29.13
CA ALA A 135 -5.98 -1.89 30.00
C ALA A 135 -7.44 -1.40 30.13
N ILE A 136 -8.19 -1.36 29.03
CA ILE A 136 -9.62 -1.06 29.07
C ILE A 136 -10.36 -2.16 29.83
N LEU A 137 -10.03 -3.42 29.63
CA LEU A 137 -10.64 -4.54 30.33
C LEU A 137 -10.44 -4.41 31.85
N ASP A 138 -9.27 -4.03 32.35
CA ASP A 138 -9.04 -3.85 33.79
C ASP A 138 -9.89 -2.71 34.38
N VAL A 139 -10.01 -1.59 33.66
CA VAL A 139 -10.83 -0.44 34.07
C VAL A 139 -12.33 -0.79 34.02
N VAL A 140 -12.76 -1.48 32.97
CA VAL A 140 -14.16 -1.80 32.68
C VAL A 140 -14.65 -3.05 33.42
N SER A 141 -13.78 -3.97 33.80
CA SER A 141 -14.13 -5.16 34.61
C SER A 141 -14.64 -4.78 35.99
N ARG A 142 -14.34 -3.56 36.46
CA ARG A 142 -14.97 -2.97 37.64
C ARG A 142 -16.42 -2.54 37.42
N GLY A 143 -16.86 -2.40 36.17
CA GLY A 143 -18.06 -1.67 35.75
C GLY A 143 -19.16 -2.48 35.05
N SER A 144 -18.94 -3.76 34.69
CA SER A 144 -19.90 -4.75 34.13
C SER A 144 -19.33 -5.39 32.85
N PRO A 145 -19.36 -6.73 32.70
CA PRO A 145 -18.87 -7.42 31.49
C PRO A 145 -19.59 -6.98 30.21
N LEU A 146 -20.81 -6.44 30.32
CA LEU A 146 -21.57 -5.91 29.18
C LEU A 146 -20.88 -4.71 28.51
N ILE A 147 -20.18 -3.89 29.29
CA ILE A 147 -19.46 -2.73 28.77
C ILE A 147 -18.25 -3.19 27.95
N ALA A 148 -17.50 -4.19 28.41
CA ALA A 148 -16.35 -4.74 27.67
C ALA A 148 -16.78 -5.33 26.32
N GLY A 149 -17.90 -6.07 26.30
CA GLY A 149 -18.50 -6.58 25.06
C GLY A 149 -18.92 -5.47 24.10
N THR A 150 -19.52 -4.39 24.63
CA THR A 150 -19.93 -3.23 23.81
C THR A 150 -18.72 -2.51 23.20
N VAL A 151 -17.66 -2.30 23.97
CA VAL A 151 -16.41 -1.69 23.47
C VAL A 151 -15.77 -2.58 22.41
N SER A 152 -15.73 -3.90 22.63
CA SER A 152 -15.18 -4.84 21.64
C SER A 152 -16.00 -4.83 20.35
N PHE A 153 -17.33 -4.80 20.44
CA PHE A 153 -18.22 -4.70 19.29
C PHE A 153 -17.98 -3.41 18.49
N ILE A 154 -17.86 -2.26 19.16
CA ILE A 154 -17.56 -0.98 18.51
C ILE A 154 -16.19 -1.01 17.83
N ALA A 155 -15.19 -1.59 18.49
CA ALA A 155 -13.85 -1.76 17.94
C ALA A 155 -13.86 -2.63 16.67
N GLN A 156 -14.55 -3.78 16.71
CA GLN A 156 -14.70 -4.67 15.55
C GLN A 156 -15.47 -4.03 14.40
N ALA A 157 -16.57 -3.32 14.70
CA ALA A 157 -17.33 -2.58 13.70
C ALA A 157 -16.46 -1.50 13.02
N THR A 158 -15.65 -0.79 13.80
CA THR A 158 -14.72 0.23 13.30
C THR A 158 -13.61 -0.39 12.45
N ALA A 159 -13.02 -1.52 12.89
CA ALA A 159 -12.04 -2.28 12.13
C ALA A 159 -12.61 -2.74 10.78
N CYS A 160 -13.80 -3.34 10.79
CA CYS A 160 -14.49 -3.82 9.59
C CYS A 160 -14.81 -2.69 8.62
N GLY A 161 -15.37 -1.57 9.12
CA GLY A 161 -15.67 -0.40 8.30
C GLY A 161 -14.42 0.23 7.67
N THR A 162 -13.34 0.34 8.44
CA THR A 162 -12.05 0.85 7.95
C THR A 162 -11.48 -0.07 6.87
N PHE A 163 -11.51 -1.39 7.08
CA PHE A 163 -11.06 -2.37 6.10
C PHE A 163 -11.86 -2.31 4.79
N LEU A 164 -13.18 -2.18 4.88
CA LEU A 164 -14.05 -2.03 3.73
C LEU A 164 -13.71 -0.75 2.95
N TYR A 165 -13.56 0.38 3.65
CA TYR A 165 -13.17 1.66 3.03
C TYR A 165 -11.84 1.54 2.28
N ILE A 166 -10.80 1.00 2.93
CA ILE A 166 -9.49 0.79 2.30
C ILE A 166 -9.62 -0.12 1.08
N THR A 167 -10.34 -1.23 1.21
CA THR A 167 -10.49 -2.19 0.13
C THR A 167 -11.16 -1.54 -1.07
N CYS A 168 -12.30 -0.89 -0.88
CA CYS A 168 -13.10 -0.32 -1.97
C CYS A 168 -12.54 0.96 -2.60
N PHE A 169 -11.93 1.85 -1.80
CA PHE A 169 -11.49 3.16 -2.29
C PHE A 169 -9.99 3.28 -2.50
N GLU A 170 -9.19 2.45 -1.84
CA GLU A 170 -7.74 2.54 -1.92
C GLU A 170 -7.11 1.39 -2.71
N ILE A 171 -7.55 0.16 -2.44
CA ILE A 171 -7.01 -1.05 -3.07
C ILE A 171 -7.63 -1.27 -4.44
N LEU A 172 -8.96 -1.39 -4.53
CA LEU A 172 -9.69 -1.72 -5.76
C LEU A 172 -9.43 -0.71 -6.90
N PRO A 173 -9.52 0.61 -6.68
CA PRO A 173 -9.35 1.57 -7.78
C PRO A 173 -7.92 1.57 -8.31
N HIS A 174 -6.92 1.31 -7.45
CA HIS A 174 -5.52 1.19 -7.86
C HIS A 174 -5.31 -0.03 -8.77
N GLU A 175 -5.91 -1.16 -8.44
CA GLU A 175 -5.81 -2.38 -9.26
C GLU A 175 -6.58 -2.25 -10.59
N PHE A 176 -7.71 -1.53 -10.62
CA PHE A 176 -8.50 -1.31 -11.84
C PHE A 176 -8.02 -0.16 -12.72
N HIS A 177 -7.08 0.68 -12.25
CA HIS A 177 -6.59 1.82 -13.03
C HIS A 177 -5.87 1.37 -14.32
N GLN A 178 -5.24 0.20 -14.31
CA GLN A 178 -4.66 -0.39 -15.51
C GLN A 178 -5.78 -0.93 -16.41
N ARG A 179 -5.95 -0.33 -17.60
CA ARG A 179 -7.07 -0.62 -18.51
C ARG A 179 -7.10 -2.05 -19.06
N GLN A 180 -5.98 -2.76 -19.04
CA GLN A 180 -5.91 -4.14 -19.55
C GLN A 180 -6.49 -5.14 -18.54
N PHE A 181 -7.36 -6.03 -19.00
CA PHE A 181 -7.98 -7.13 -18.24
C PHE A 181 -8.87 -6.74 -17.04
N ARG A 182 -9.54 -5.57 -17.07
CA ARG A 182 -10.47 -5.14 -16.00
C ARG A 182 -11.51 -6.20 -15.63
N VAL A 183 -12.09 -6.87 -16.63
CA VAL A 183 -13.09 -7.94 -16.41
C VAL A 183 -12.51 -9.16 -15.73
N ALA A 184 -11.26 -9.55 -16.05
CA ALA A 184 -10.60 -10.69 -15.42
C ALA A 184 -10.23 -10.39 -13.97
N LYS A 185 -9.77 -9.17 -13.67
CA LYS A 185 -9.54 -8.71 -12.29
C LYS A 185 -10.83 -8.71 -11.47
N LEU A 186 -11.94 -8.24 -12.07
CA LEU A 186 -13.24 -8.26 -11.43
C LEU A 186 -13.73 -9.70 -11.20
N PHE A 187 -13.58 -10.59 -12.19
CA PHE A 187 -13.90 -12.00 -12.02
C PHE A 187 -13.07 -12.63 -10.90
N SER A 188 -11.76 -12.37 -10.85
CA SER A 188 -10.89 -12.83 -9.77
C SER A 188 -11.33 -12.32 -8.40
N LEU A 189 -11.77 -11.06 -8.31
CA LEU A 189 -12.32 -10.48 -7.09
C LEU A 189 -13.63 -11.17 -6.69
N ILE A 190 -14.56 -11.37 -7.63
CA ILE A 190 -15.84 -12.04 -7.38
C ILE A 190 -15.59 -13.49 -6.96
N VAL A 191 -14.70 -14.21 -7.63
CA VAL A 191 -14.31 -15.58 -7.27
C VAL A 191 -13.71 -15.61 -5.87
N GLY A 192 -12.81 -14.68 -5.52
CA GLY A 192 -12.26 -14.58 -4.17
C GLY A 192 -13.33 -14.31 -3.11
N PHE A 193 -14.25 -13.38 -3.38
CA PHE A 193 -15.38 -13.07 -2.50
C PHE A 193 -16.32 -14.27 -2.34
N VAL A 194 -16.71 -14.93 -3.43
CA VAL A 194 -17.57 -16.13 -3.43
C VAL A 194 -16.88 -17.27 -2.70
N LEU A 195 -15.58 -17.50 -2.91
CA LEU A 195 -14.82 -18.53 -2.21
C LEU A 195 -14.85 -18.30 -0.70
N ILE A 196 -14.54 -17.09 -0.23
CA ILE A 196 -14.58 -16.76 1.20
C ILE A 196 -16.01 -16.86 1.73
N ALA A 197 -17.01 -16.33 1.02
CA ALA A 197 -18.42 -16.41 1.42
C ALA A 197 -18.92 -17.86 1.49
N SER A 198 -18.55 -18.72 0.53
CA SER A 198 -18.87 -20.15 0.54
C SER A 198 -18.16 -20.89 1.66
N LEU A 199 -16.88 -20.58 1.95
CA LEU A 199 -16.18 -21.15 3.10
C LEU A 199 -16.87 -20.76 4.41
N THR A 200 -17.24 -19.49 4.59
CA THR A 200 -17.98 -19.04 5.77
C THR A 200 -19.37 -19.69 5.87
N ALA A 201 -20.07 -19.86 4.74
CA ALA A 201 -21.39 -20.49 4.70
C ALA A 201 -21.35 -22.02 4.91
N LEU A 202 -20.25 -22.68 4.54
CA LEU A 202 -20.06 -24.12 4.69
C LEU A 202 -19.53 -24.49 6.09
N PHE A 203 -18.82 -23.57 6.75
CA PHE A 203 -18.42 -23.66 8.16
C PHE A 203 -19.15 -22.63 9.06
N PRO A 204 -20.49 -22.62 9.11
CA PRO A 204 -21.24 -21.62 9.87
C PRO A 204 -21.21 -21.87 11.40
N ASN A 205 -20.64 -22.99 11.86
CA ASN A 205 -20.80 -23.45 13.24
C ASN A 205 -19.50 -24.06 13.81
N GLY A 206 -18.74 -23.25 14.54
CA GLY A 206 -17.88 -23.72 15.63
C GLY A 206 -18.67 -23.90 16.94
N SER A 207 -19.89 -24.42 16.85
CA SER A 207 -20.80 -24.62 17.99
C SER A 207 -20.43 -25.89 18.76
N THR A 208 -19.38 -25.80 19.58
CA THR A 208 -19.19 -26.56 20.84
C THR A 208 -18.27 -25.76 21.75
#